data_AF-J2GWE6-F1
#
_entry.id   AF-J2GWE6-F1
#
_cell.length_a   1.000
_cell.length_b   1.000
_cell.length_c   1.000
_cell.angle_alpha   90.00
_cell.angle_beta   90.00
_cell.angle_gamma   90.00
#
_symmetry.space_group_name_H-M   'P 1'
#
loop_
_entity.id
_entity.type
_entity.pdbx_description
1 polymer ?
#
loop_
_entity_poly.entity_id
_entity_poly.type
_entity_poly.pdbx_seq_one_letter_code
_entity_poly.pdbx_strand_id
1 'polypeptide(L)' 'MQVHAFRGTGRVFGFTEAAGGENLPASYGPWTAFKSLDMHRDEPHAGVDVNTCLDDIAAHGLHLTDAHVRIAPETL' A
#
# COMPACT_ATOMS: atom_id res chain seq x y z
N MET A 1 13.12 2.15 -1.45
CA MET A 1 12.20 1.70 -2.52
C MET A 1 11.16 2.79 -2.67
N GLN A 2 10.93 3.26 -3.89
CA GLN A 2 9.94 4.33 -4.14
C GLN A 2 8.53 3.74 -4.10
N VAL A 3 7.78 4.06 -3.05
CA VAL A 3 6.43 3.57 -2.81
C VAL A 3 5.42 4.71 -2.88
N HIS A 4 4.35 4.51 -3.63
CA HIS A 4 3.24 5.43 -3.80
C HIS A 4 2.05 4.96 -2.97
N ALA A 5 1.59 5.84 -2.07
CA ALA A 5 0.43 5.60 -1.22
C ALA A 5 -0.81 6.27 -1.81
N PHE A 6 -1.92 5.54 -1.81
CA PHE A 6 -3.23 5.96 -2.28
C PHE A 6 -4.27 5.75 -1.19
N ARG A 7 -5.25 6.66 -1.12
CA ARG A 7 -6.44 6.53 -0.27
C ARG A 7 -7.56 5.89 -1.09
N GLY A 8 -8.12 4.81 -0.56
CA GLY A 8 -9.30 4.16 -1.08
C GLY A 8 -10.57 4.60 -0.34
N THR A 9 -11.61 3.81 -0.47
CA THR A 9 -12.85 3.97 0.30
C THR A 9 -12.65 3.67 1.79
N GLY A 10 -13.43 4.35 2.63
CA GLY A 10 -13.36 4.17 4.07
C GLY A 10 -11.99 4.58 4.64
N ARG A 11 -11.30 3.65 5.29
CA ARG A 11 -9.96 3.84 5.87
C ARG A 11 -8.91 2.97 5.18
N VAL A 12 -9.17 2.59 3.93
CA VAL A 12 -8.26 1.77 3.15
C VAL A 12 -7.12 2.60 2.56
N PHE A 13 -5.90 2.10 2.70
CA PHE A 13 -4.71 2.62 2.04
C PHE A 13 -4.07 1.54 1.19
N GLY A 14 -3.71 1.91 -0.05
CA GLY A 14 -2.93 1.08 -0.95
C GLY A 14 -1.53 1.64 -1.15
N PHE A 15 -0.55 0.75 -1.19
CA PHE A 15 0.86 1.06 -1.37
C PHE A 15 1.40 0.23 -2.53
N THR A 16 2.11 0.87 -3.46
CA THR A 16 2.61 0.21 -4.67
C THR A 16 3.78 1.00 -5.28
N GLU A 17 4.66 0.36 -6.05
CA GLU A 17 5.68 1.06 -6.86
C GLU A 17 5.08 1.69 -8.13
N ALA A 18 3.83 1.31 -8.48
CA ALA A 18 3.10 1.87 -9.61
C ALA A 18 2.72 3.34 -9.34
N ALA A 19 3.35 4.28 -10.06
CA ALA A 19 3.15 5.71 -9.87
C ALA A 19 1.69 6.17 -10.06
N GLY A 20 0.92 5.46 -10.89
CA GLY A 20 -0.50 5.73 -11.12
C GLY A 20 -1.45 4.93 -10.23
N GLY A 21 -0.93 3.98 -9.45
CA GLY A 21 -1.77 3.06 -8.67
C GLY A 21 -2.56 2.07 -9.54
N GLU A 22 -2.15 1.85 -10.79
CA GLU A 22 -2.89 1.06 -11.78
C GLU A 22 -3.07 -0.42 -11.39
N ASN A 23 -2.25 -0.94 -10.49
CA ASN A 23 -2.35 -2.30 -9.97
C ASN A 23 -3.20 -2.41 -8.69
N LEU A 24 -3.77 -1.30 -8.18
CA LEU A 24 -4.62 -1.34 -7.01
C LEU A 24 -6.02 -1.86 -7.35
N PRO A 25 -6.60 -2.76 -6.53
CA PRO A 25 -7.89 -3.38 -6.81
C PRO A 25 -9.04 -2.36 -6.79
N ALA A 26 -9.90 -2.42 -7.80
CA ALA A 26 -11.04 -1.50 -7.95
C ALA A 26 -12.08 -1.62 -6.82
N SER A 27 -12.15 -2.77 -6.13
CA SER A 27 -13.09 -3.04 -5.03
C SER A 27 -12.91 -2.13 -3.83
N TYR A 28 -11.69 -1.62 -3.59
CA TYR A 28 -11.40 -0.65 -2.54
C TYR A 28 -11.21 0.78 -3.07
N GLY A 29 -11.30 0.98 -4.38
CA GLY A 29 -11.32 2.30 -5.01
C GLY A 29 -12.64 3.05 -4.77
N PRO A 30 -12.80 4.28 -5.29
CA PRO A 30 -11.84 4.99 -6.13
C PRO A 30 -10.56 5.38 -5.37
N TRP A 31 -9.42 5.26 -6.04
CA TRP A 31 -8.11 5.58 -5.47
C TRP A 31 -7.76 7.05 -5.69
N THR A 32 -7.28 7.71 -4.64
CA THR A 32 -6.76 9.08 -4.69
C THR A 32 -5.30 9.07 -4.27
N ALA A 33 -4.40 9.57 -5.12
CA ALA A 33 -2.99 9.71 -4.80
C ALA A 33 -2.82 10.51 -3.50
N PHE A 34 -2.05 9.98 -2.55
CA PHE A 34 -1.85 10.62 -1.26
C PHE A 34 -0.43 11.15 -1.08
N LYS A 35 0.57 10.28 -1.19
CA LYS A 35 1.99 10.66 -1.11
C LYS A 35 2.90 9.62 -1.72
N SER A 36 4.11 10.02 -2.06
CA SER A 36 5.20 9.11 -2.42
C SER A 36 6.24 9.11 -1.29
N LEU A 37 6.82 7.96 -1.03
CA LEU A 37 7.80 7.74 0.04
C LEU A 37 8.95 6.92 -0.52
N ASP A 38 10.18 7.30 -0.22
CA ASP A 38 11.30 6.36 -0.37
C ASP A 38 11.42 5.58 0.94
N MET A 39 10.98 4.33 0.92
CA MET A 39 10.95 3.46 2.10
C MET A 39 12.18 2.57 2.16
N HIS A 40 12.81 2.49 3.33
CA HIS A 40 13.93 1.60 3.62
C HIS A 40 13.56 0.62 4.73
N ARG A 41 14.13 -0.59 4.70
CA ARG A 41 13.89 -1.57 5.78
C ARG A 41 14.35 -1.01 7.12
N ASP A 42 13.59 -1.36 8.15
CA ASP A 42 13.83 -0.96 9.54
C ASP A 42 13.75 0.57 9.79
N GLU A 43 13.37 1.36 8.78
CA GLU A 43 13.06 2.78 8.92
C GLU A 43 11.55 2.98 9.17
N PRO A 44 11.13 3.50 10.33
CA PRO A 44 9.72 3.58 10.67
C PRO A 44 8.99 4.71 9.93
N HIS A 45 7.82 4.39 9.37
CA HIS A 45 6.85 5.37 8.86
C HIS A 45 5.52 5.26 9.60
N ALA A 46 4.97 6.40 10.02
CA ALA A 46 3.68 6.42 10.72
C ALA A 46 2.55 5.88 9.84
N GLY A 47 1.78 4.95 10.40
CA GLY A 47 0.57 4.39 9.77
C GLY A 47 0.80 3.18 8.87
N VAL A 48 2.01 2.64 8.79
CA VAL A 48 2.31 1.43 8.01
C VAL A 48 3.48 0.68 8.62
N ASP A 49 3.40 -0.65 8.68
CA ASP A 49 4.56 -1.49 8.96
C ASP A 49 5.43 -1.55 7.69
N VAL A 50 6.59 -0.90 7.72
CA VAL A 50 7.43 -0.71 6.52
C VAL A 50 7.98 -2.04 6.01
N ASN A 51 8.44 -2.92 6.89
CA ASN A 51 9.01 -4.20 6.48
C ASN A 51 7.95 -5.08 5.82
N THR A 52 6.77 -5.16 6.42
CA THR A 52 5.63 -5.92 5.88
C THR A 52 5.15 -5.32 4.56
N CYS A 53 5.10 -3.99 4.45
CA CYS A 53 4.73 -3.30 3.22
C CYS A 53 5.70 -3.62 2.08
N LEU A 54 7.00 -3.55 2.33
CA LEU A 54 8.02 -3.89 1.34
C LEU A 54 7.99 -5.37 0.95
N ASP A 55 7.73 -6.28 1.90
CA ASP A 55 7.58 -7.71 1.62
C ASP A 55 6.35 -8.00 0.75
N ASP A 56 5.20 -7.38 1.06
CA ASP A 56 3.97 -7.54 0.28
C ASP A 56 4.11 -6.95 -1.13
N ILE A 57 4.75 -5.78 -1.27
CA ILE A 57 5.03 -5.20 -2.58
C ILE A 57 5.95 -6.12 -3.38
N ALA A 58 7.00 -6.68 -2.78
CA ALA A 58 7.90 -7.60 -3.46
C ALA A 58 7.21 -8.93 -3.87
N ALA A 59 6.30 -9.44 -3.05
CA ALA A 59 5.62 -10.71 -3.28
C ALA A 59 4.37 -10.60 -4.19
N HIS A 60 3.64 -9.48 -4.09
CA HIS A 60 2.30 -9.32 -4.67
C HIS A 60 2.16 -8.06 -5.54
N GLY A 61 3.17 -7.19 -5.56
CA GLY A 61 3.15 -5.91 -6.29
C GLY A 61 2.46 -4.77 -5.55
N LEU A 62 1.78 -5.04 -4.43
CA LEU A 62 1.08 -4.03 -3.64
C LEU A 62 0.93 -4.46 -2.18
N HIS A 63 0.66 -3.48 -1.31
CA HIS A 63 0.26 -3.69 0.08
C HIS A 63 -1.03 -2.92 0.37
N LEU A 64 -1.96 -3.53 1.12
CA LEU A 64 -3.23 -2.93 1.51
C LEU A 64 -3.38 -2.92 3.03
N THR A 65 -3.93 -1.84 3.54
CA THR A 65 -4.37 -1.76 4.94
C THR A 65 -5.77 -1.17 5.04
N ASP A 66 -6.54 -1.56 6.04
CA ASP A 66 -7.74 -0.85 6.50
C ASP A 66 -7.51 -0.39 7.94
N ALA A 67 -7.57 0.92 8.17
CA ALA A 67 -7.25 1.53 9.47
C ALA A 67 -5.88 1.08 10.02
N HIS A 68 -4.88 0.96 9.14
CA HIS A 68 -3.52 0.47 9.41
C HIS A 68 -3.40 -1.02 9.75
N VAL A 69 -4.49 -1.79 9.64
CA VAL A 69 -4.46 -3.25 9.75
C VAL A 69 -4.29 -3.84 8.36
N ARG A 70 -3.28 -4.68 8.17
CA ARG A 70 -3.00 -5.34 6.88
C ARG A 70 -4.22 -6.14 6.40
N ILE A 71 -4.65 -5.88 5.17
CA ILE A 71 -5.58 -6.75 4.45
C ILE A 71 -4.72 -7.80 3.74
N ALA A 72 -4.67 -9.01 4.28
CA ALA A 72 -4.01 -10.11 3.60
C ALA A 72 -4.84 -10.51 2.36
N PRO A 73 -4.20 -10.85 1.24
CA PRO A 73 -4.93 -11.45 0.12
C PRO A 73 -5.40 -12.85 0.54
N GLU A 74 -6.63 -12.98 1.01
CA GLU A 74 -7.32 -14.27 0.94
C GLU A 74 -7.61 -14.53 -0.55
N THR A 75 -6.68 -15.21 -1.22
CA THR A 75 -6.83 -15.79 -2.56
C THR A 75 -7.58 -14.88 -3.56
N LEU A 76 -6.88 -13.87 -4.09
CA LEU A 76 -7.31 -13.22 -5.34
C LEU A 76 -7.18 -14.20 -6.52
#